data_AF-A0A7S2G9E9-F1
#
_entry.id   AF-A0A7S2G9E9-F1
#
_cell.length_a   1.000
_cell.length_b   1.000
_cell.length_c   1.000
_cell.angle_alpha   90.00
_cell.angle_beta   90.00
_cell.angle_gamma   90.00
#
_symmetry.space_group_name_H-M   'P 1'
#
loop_
_entity.id
_entity.type
_entity.pdbx_description
1 polymer ?
#
loop_
_entity_poly.entity_id
_entity_poly.type
_entity_poly.pdbx_seq_one_letter_code
_entity_poly.pdbx_strand_id
1 'polypeptide(L)'
;RGPRTCVVYSGMPMARNREMLRSSCPLVLLGTPGRIRALLRQGELQLGDSAQLFLDDPAGCSVVADVADISASIAQARKREQVDSSTAASVGEAQKRRRVSMEDEACPLS
;
A
#
# COMPACT_ATOMS: atom_id res chain seq x y z
N ARG A 1 -17.93 -15.08 13.47
CA ARG A 1 -17.05 -14.18 14.26
C ARG A 1 -17.45 -12.74 13.92
N GLY A 2 -17.78 -11.91 14.90
CA GLY A 2 -18.22 -10.52 14.66
C GLY A 2 -17.08 -9.58 14.25
N PRO A 3 -17.39 -8.38 13.72
CA PRO A 3 -16.38 -7.39 13.37
C PRO A 3 -15.61 -6.95 14.61
N ARG A 4 -14.28 -6.93 14.51
CA ARG A 4 -13.39 -6.45 15.59
C ARG A 4 -12.98 -5.02 15.27
N THR A 5 -13.24 -4.11 16.18
CA THR A 5 -12.84 -2.71 16.11
C THR A 5 -11.72 -2.44 17.10
N CYS A 6 -10.84 -1.50 16.80
CA CYS A 6 -9.95 -0.96 17.81
C CYS A 6 -9.65 0.51 17.56
N VAL A 7 -9.17 1.18 18.61
CA VAL A 7 -8.92 2.62 18.59
C VAL A 7 -7.46 2.91 18.94
N VAL A 8 -6.80 3.74 18.15
CA VAL A 8 -5.42 4.19 18.36
C VAL A 8 -5.34 5.71 18.33
N TYR A 9 -4.76 6.31 19.37
CA TYR A 9 -4.63 7.76 19.44
C TYR A 9 -3.34 8.15 20.18
N SER A 10 -2.95 9.42 20.02
CA SER A 10 -1.81 10.01 20.72
C SER A 10 -2.03 9.96 22.24
N GLY A 11 -1.07 9.43 22.99
CA GLY A 11 -1.18 9.23 24.45
C GLY A 11 -1.23 7.75 24.88
N MET A 12 -1.56 6.82 23.97
CA MET A 12 -1.44 5.38 24.26
C MET A 12 -0.01 4.89 24.01
N PRO A 13 0.57 3.98 24.83
CA PRO A 13 1.88 3.40 24.59
C PRO A 13 1.94 2.63 23.25
N MET A 14 3.02 2.81 22.49
CA MET A 14 3.25 2.08 21.23
C MET A 14 3.28 0.57 21.41
N ALA A 15 3.90 0.08 22.49
CA ALA A 15 3.97 -1.34 22.79
C ALA A 15 2.58 -1.99 22.87
N ARG A 16 1.60 -1.30 23.47
CA ARG A 16 0.22 -1.78 23.59
C ARG A 16 -0.46 -1.87 22.23
N ASN A 17 -0.29 -0.85 21.38
CA ASN A 17 -0.84 -0.86 20.02
C ASN A 17 -0.27 -2.02 19.20
N ARG A 18 1.04 -2.22 19.30
CA ARG A 18 1.74 -3.31 18.63
C ARG A 18 1.25 -4.67 19.07
N GLU A 19 1.15 -4.90 20.37
CA GLU A 19 0.67 -6.18 20.91
C GLU A 19 -0.75 -6.48 20.44
N MET A 20 -1.65 -5.50 20.50
CA MET A 20 -3.02 -5.60 20.01
C MET A 20 -3.10 -5.95 18.52
N LEU A 21 -2.28 -5.32 17.67
CA LEU A 21 -2.25 -5.59 16.23
C LEU A 21 -1.73 -7.00 15.92
N ARG A 22 -0.79 -7.51 16.71
CA ARG A 22 -0.23 -8.87 16.56
C ARG A 22 -1.18 -9.96 17.08
N SER A 23 -1.81 -9.76 18.24
CA SER A 23 -2.72 -10.74 18.83
C SER A 23 -4.06 -10.80 18.10
N SER A 24 -4.52 -9.66 17.61
CA SER A 24 -5.89 -9.48 17.16
C SER A 24 -5.98 -8.33 16.16
N CYS A 25 -5.52 -8.55 14.94
CA CYS A 25 -5.68 -7.57 13.87
C CYS A 25 -7.18 -7.23 13.67
N PRO A 26 -7.59 -5.97 13.90
CA PRO A 26 -8.97 -5.53 13.79
C PRO A 26 -9.41 -5.47 12.32
N LEU A 27 -10.72 -5.59 12.09
CA LEU A 27 -11.30 -5.30 10.77
C LEU A 27 -11.42 -3.78 10.56
N VAL A 28 -11.70 -3.03 11.62
CA VAL A 28 -11.87 -1.58 11.58
C VAL A 28 -10.95 -0.92 12.60
N LEU A 29 -10.09 -0.01 12.14
CA LEU A 29 -9.17 0.75 12.96
C LEU A 29 -9.59 2.22 12.96
N LEU A 30 -9.90 2.75 14.13
CA LEU A 30 -10.18 4.17 14.33
C LEU A 30 -8.96 4.84 14.94
N GLY A 31 -8.58 6.03 14.49
CA GLY A 31 -7.47 6.71 15.13
C GLY A 31 -7.06 8.05 14.54
N THR A 32 -6.16 8.71 15.26
CA THR A 32 -5.58 9.98 14.80
C THR A 32 -4.60 9.72 13.65
N PRO A 33 -4.57 10.55 12.59
CA PRO A 33 -3.73 10.30 11.43
C PRO A 33 -2.25 10.11 11.77
N GLY A 34 -1.65 10.99 12.58
CA GLY A 34 -0.24 10.85 12.99
C GLY A 34 0.07 9.52 13.70
N ARG A 35 -0.89 8.98 14.48
CA ARG A 35 -0.73 7.70 15.15
C ARG A 35 -0.82 6.52 14.18
N ILE A 36 -1.77 6.55 13.24
CA ILE A 36 -1.91 5.52 12.21
C ILE A 36 -0.68 5.51 11.30
N ARG A 37 -0.23 6.68 10.86
CA ARG A 37 0.99 6.86 10.05
C ARG A 37 2.22 6.28 10.74
N ALA A 38 2.40 6.52 12.04
CA ALA A 38 3.52 5.97 12.79
C ALA A 38 3.52 4.42 12.78
N LEU A 39 2.35 3.80 12.98
CA LEU A 39 2.22 2.34 12.95
C LEU A 39 2.50 1.75 11.56
N LEU A 40 2.08 2.44 10.49
CA LEU A 40 2.39 2.05 9.11
C LEU A 40 3.90 2.14 8.83
N ARG A 41 4.55 3.26 9.20
CA ARG A 41 5.98 3.48 8.96
C ARG A 41 6.87 2.53 9.74
N GLN A 42 6.43 2.09 10.93
CA GLN A 42 7.13 1.09 11.74
C GLN A 42 6.86 -0.34 11.29
N GLY A 43 5.95 -0.56 10.33
CA GLY A 43 5.58 -1.90 9.85
C GLY A 43 4.75 -2.73 10.84
N GLU A 44 4.24 -2.10 11.91
CA GLU A 44 3.42 -2.77 12.91
C GLU A 44 1.94 -2.84 12.48
N LEU A 45 1.48 -1.93 11.61
CA LEU A 45 0.20 -2.01 10.93
C LEU A 45 0.42 -2.45 9.48
N GLN A 46 -0.15 -3.60 9.12
CA GLN A 46 -0.15 -4.11 7.75
C GLN A 46 -1.53 -3.88 7.14
N LEU A 47 -1.55 -3.27 5.95
CA LEU A 47 -2.77 -3.00 5.20
C LEU A 47 -3.03 -4.14 4.23
N GLY A 48 -4.27 -4.62 4.19
CA GLY A 48 -4.73 -5.56 3.17
C GLY A 48 -5.14 -4.86 1.88
N ASP A 49 -5.43 -5.69 0.89
CA ASP A 49 -6.04 -5.40 -0.42
C ASP A 49 -7.23 -4.43 -0.37
N SER A 50 -8.10 -4.65 0.61
CA SER A 50 -9.39 -3.98 0.77
C SER A 50 -9.35 -2.82 1.75
N ALA A 51 -8.16 -2.36 2.16
CA ALA A 51 -8.03 -1.22 3.05
C ALA A 51 -8.66 0.04 2.44
N GLN A 52 -9.48 0.73 3.23
CA GLN A 52 -10.14 1.99 2.90
C GLN A 52 -9.92 2.99 4.04
N LEU A 53 -9.74 4.26 3.68
CA LEU A 53 -9.62 5.36 4.62
C LEU A 53 -10.90 6.19 4.59
N PHE A 54 -11.49 6.40 5.77
CA PHE A 54 -12.64 7.30 5.96
C PHE A 54 -12.20 8.45 6.87
N LEU A 55 -12.60 9.67 6.51
CA LEU A 55 -12.31 10.88 7.28
C LEU A 55 -13.64 11.50 7.70
N ASP A 56 -13.84 11.66 9.01
CA ASP A 56 -15.09 12.21 9.58
C ASP A 56 -15.18 13.73 9.44
N ASP A 57 -14.03 14.42 9.49
CA ASP A 57 -13.91 15.85 9.26
C ASP A 57 -12.66 16.16 8.40
N PRO A 58 -12.80 16.25 7.07
CA PRO A 58 -11.68 16.57 6.18
C PRO A 58 -11.27 18.05 6.25
N ALA A 59 -12.14 18.95 6.73
CA ALA A 59 -11.87 20.39 6.76
C ALA A 59 -11.12 20.84 8.03
N GLY A 60 -11.37 20.19 9.16
CA GLY A 60 -10.64 20.42 10.42
C GLY A 60 -9.27 19.74 10.51
N CYS A 61 -8.90 18.95 9.49
CA CYS A 61 -7.68 18.15 9.50
C CYS A 61 -6.44 19.02 9.19
N SER A 62 -5.85 19.64 10.21
CA SER A 62 -4.54 20.33 10.09
C SER A 62 -3.39 19.39 9.70
N VAL A 63 -3.63 18.08 9.69
CA VAL A 63 -2.67 17.00 9.44
C VAL A 63 -2.77 16.42 8.02
N VAL A 64 -3.00 17.27 7.03
CA VAL A 64 -3.12 16.90 5.60
C VAL A 64 -1.97 16.02 5.12
N ALA A 65 -0.74 16.30 5.57
CA ALA A 65 0.44 15.51 5.23
C ALA A 65 0.37 14.07 5.75
N ASP A 66 -0.16 13.86 6.96
CA ASP A 66 -0.30 12.51 7.51
C ASP A 66 -1.36 11.71 6.75
N VAL A 67 -2.46 12.35 6.39
CA VAL A 67 -3.54 11.74 5.61
C VAL A 67 -3.07 11.37 4.21
N ALA A 68 -2.28 12.24 3.56
CA ALA A 68 -1.68 11.96 2.27
C ALA A 68 -0.74 10.74 2.31
N ASP A 69 0.13 10.67 3.32
CA ASP A 69 1.05 9.52 3.52
C ASP A 69 0.30 8.21 3.78
N ILE A 70 -0.78 8.23 4.57
CA ILE A 70 -1.63 7.07 4.82
C ILE A 70 -2.30 6.62 3.52
N SER A 71 -2.84 7.57 2.75
CA SER A 71 -3.51 7.29 1.49
C SER A 71 -2.56 6.69 0.46
N ALA A 72 -1.33 7.20 0.37
CA ALA A 72 -0.27 6.63 -0.45
C ALA A 72 0.10 5.20 -0.01
N SER A 73 0.16 4.94 1.30
CA SER A 73 0.42 3.60 1.84
C SER A 73 -0.68 2.60 1.47
N ILE A 74 -1.95 3.01 1.49
CA ILE A 74 -3.09 2.20 1.05
C ILE A 74 -2.98 1.89 -0.45
N ALA A 75 -2.68 2.90 -1.28
CA ALA A 75 -2.51 2.71 -2.71
C ALA A 75 -1.33 1.75 -3.03
N GLN A 76 -0.24 1.85 -2.28
CA GLN A 76 0.91 0.94 -2.43
C GLN A 76 0.59 -0.49 -2.02
N ALA A 77 -0.17 -0.69 -0.94
CA ALA A 77 -0.61 -2.02 -0.52
C ALA A 77 -1.40 -2.74 -1.62
N ARG A 78 -2.28 -2.01 -2.32
CA ARG A 78 -3.03 -2.52 -3.49
C ARG A 78 -2.13 -2.88 -4.67
N LYS A 79 -1.04 -2.13 -4.89
CA LYS A 79 -0.13 -2.37 -6.01
C LYS A 79 0.82 -3.54 -5.78
N ARG A 80 1.24 -3.78 -4.54
CA ARG A 80 2.13 -4.92 -4.18
C ARG A 80 1.49 -6.26 -4.56
N GLU A 81 0.21 -6.42 -4.32
CA GLU A 81 -0.49 -7.65 -4.68
C GLU A 81 -0.59 -7.88 -6.20
N GLN A 82 -0.71 -6.82 -7.00
CA GLN A 82 -0.66 -6.92 -8.45
C GLN A 82 0.73 -7.38 -8.96
N VAL A 83 1.79 -7.07 -8.21
CA VAL A 83 3.16 -7.53 -8.49
C VAL A 83 3.37 -8.97 -8.01
N ASP A 84 2.84 -9.34 -6.85
CA ASP A 84 2.92 -10.72 -6.34
C ASP A 84 2.14 -11.72 -7.24
N SER A 85 1.04 -11.28 -7.85
CA SER A 85 0.28 -12.07 -8.83
C SER A 85 0.91 -12.12 -10.23
N SER A 86 1.81 -11.19 -10.58
CA SER A 86 2.53 -11.19 -11.86
C SER A 86 3.91 -11.85 -11.81
N THR A 87 4.40 -12.23 -10.61
CA THR A 87 5.69 -12.92 -10.45
C THR A 87 5.55 -14.45 -10.29
N ALA A 88 4.32 -14.99 -10.42
CA ALA A 88 4.04 -16.43 -10.42
C ALA A 88 3.73 -17.01 -11.82
N ALA A 89 3.87 -16.21 -12.89
CA ALA A 89 3.59 -16.64 -14.27
C ALA A 89 4.75 -16.28 -15.22
N SER A 90 5.91 -16.91 -15.06
CA SER A 90 6.91 -17.01 -16.13
C SER A 90 7.82 -18.23 -15.98
N VAL A 91 7.21 -19.41 -15.77
CA VAL A 91 7.85 -20.68 -16.17
C VAL A 91 7.21 -21.14 -17.47
N GLY A 92 7.86 -20.77 -18.58
CA GLY A 92 7.76 -21.44 -19.88
C GLY A 92 6.54 -21.15 -20.75
N GLU A 93 6.71 -20.29 -21.76
CA GLU A 93 6.32 -20.68 -23.14
C GLU A 93 7.00 -19.81 -24.20
N ALA A 94 7.97 -20.42 -24.90
CA ALA A 94 8.18 -20.35 -26.34
C ALA A 94 8.14 -18.98 -27.07
N GLN A 95 9.21 -18.18 -26.96
CA GLN A 95 9.52 -17.17 -27.98
C GLN A 95 10.34 -17.78 -29.12
N LYS A 96 9.64 -18.35 -30.11
CA LYS A 96 10.20 -18.90 -31.34
C LYS A 96 10.29 -17.81 -32.41
N ARG A 97 11.53 -17.37 -32.70
CA ARG A 97 12.11 -16.98 -34.01
C ARG A 97 11.33 -15.88 -34.80
N ARG A 98 11.97 -14.77 -35.21
CA ARG A 98 12.99 -14.75 -36.27
C ARG A 98 13.81 -13.46 -36.25
N ARG A 99 15.07 -13.62 -36.63
CA ARG A 99 16.15 -12.64 -36.80
C ARG A 99 16.31 -12.34 -38.30
N VAL A 100 16.40 -11.06 -38.68
CA VAL A 100 17.09 -10.50 -39.86
C VAL A 100 17.43 -9.02 -39.48
N SER A 101 18.61 -8.71 -38.93
CA SER A 101 19.81 -8.12 -39.59
C SER A 101 19.49 -6.88 -40.46
N MET A 102 19.81 -5.66 -40.01
CA MET A 102 20.94 -4.78 -40.45
C MET A 102 21.02 -4.63 -41.98
N GLU A 103 20.82 -3.43 -42.53
CA GLU A 103 21.86 -2.47 -42.98
C GLU A 103 21.16 -1.12 -43.30
N ASP A 104 21.58 0.01 -42.74
CA ASP A 104 22.57 0.99 -43.24
C ASP A 104 22.02 2.04 -44.24
N GLU A 105 22.34 3.31 -43.93
CA GLU A 105 22.53 4.47 -44.82
C GLU A 105 21.39 5.21 -45.54
N ALA A 106 21.59 6.55 -45.56
CA ALA A 106 21.15 7.58 -46.50
C ALA A 106 19.75 8.23 -46.41
N CYS A 107 19.76 9.49 -45.94
CA CYS A 107 18.96 10.60 -46.46
C CYS A 107 19.35 10.85 -47.95
N PRO A 108 18.48 11.36 -48.85
CA PRO A 108 18.36 12.81 -48.97
C PRO A 108 17.00 13.36 -49.42
N LEU A 109 16.90 14.68 -49.19
CA LEU A 109 16.07 15.73 -49.77
C LEU A 109 15.55 15.47 -51.19
N SER A 110 14.30 15.88 -51.43
CA SER A 110 13.86 16.59 -52.64
C SER A 110 12.63 17.44 -52.30
#